data_AF-A0A6P6FUP0-F1
#
_entry.id   AF-A0A6P6FUP0-F1
#
_cell.length_a   1.000
_cell.length_b   1.000
_cell.length_c   1.000
_cell.angle_alpha   90.00
_cell.angle_beta   90.00
_cell.angle_gamma   90.00
#
_symmetry.space_group_name_H-M   'P 1'
#
loop_
_entity.id
_entity.type
_entity.pdbx_description
1 polymer ?
#
loop_
_entity_poly.entity_id
_entity_poly.type
_entity_poly.pdbx_seq_one_letter_code
_entity_poly.pdbx_strand_id
1 'polypeptide(L)'
;MIDNQLNTRRSFWINGHIKVTNLIQPFWYLSCEKCTKATGYEFEQRFNCLYCKHDQVKAMPRCRVIVDLIDESSSLNATLFGNQAEKFLGCTAYELMNKFDGVI
;
A
#
# COMPACT_ATOMS: atom_id res chain seq x y z
N MET A 1 26.60 21.08 13.13
CA MET A 1 25.20 21.51 12.99
C MET A 1 24.65 20.73 11.80
N ILE A 2 23.85 19.70 12.04
CA ILE A 2 23.25 18.89 10.99
C ILE A 2 21.95 19.59 10.63
N ASP A 3 21.87 20.10 9.40
CA ASP A 3 20.69 20.82 8.92
C ASP A 3 19.46 19.93 9.04
N ASN A 4 18.57 20.35 9.93
CA ASN A 4 17.23 19.82 10.11
C ASN A 4 16.41 20.31 8.90
N GLN A 5 16.63 19.69 7.73
CA GLN A 5 15.78 19.88 6.56
C GLN A 5 14.39 19.38 6.95
N LEU A 6 13.54 20.31 7.40
CA LEU A 6 12.10 20.12 7.52
C LEU A 6 11.62 19.57 6.19
N ASN A 7 11.31 18.29 6.17
CA ASN A 7 10.87 17.54 5.00
C ASN A 7 9.48 18.07 4.61
N THR A 8 9.42 19.24 3.96
CA THR A 8 8.17 19.86 3.52
C THR A 8 7.60 18.99 2.42
N ARG A 9 6.71 18.08 2.79
CA ARG A 9 5.89 17.36 1.82
C ARG A 9 5.03 18.38 1.09
N ARG A 10 5.31 18.59 -0.19
CA ARG A 10 4.45 19.38 -1.07
C ARG A 10 3.41 18.44 -1.68
N SER A 11 2.15 18.86 -1.59
CA SER A 11 1.03 18.16 -2.22
C SER A 11 0.59 18.95 -3.44
N PHE A 12 0.19 18.24 -4.48
CA PHE A 12 -0.33 18.79 -5.72
C PHE A 12 -1.49 17.92 -6.20
N TRP A 13 -2.33 18.51 -7.05
CA TRP A 13 -3.45 17.83 -7.68
C TRP A 13 -3.13 17.64 -9.16
N ILE A 14 -3.35 16.43 -9.67
CA ILE A 14 -3.26 16.11 -11.11
C ILE A 14 -4.65 15.74 -11.58
N ASN A 15 -5.07 16.28 -12.72
CA ASN A 15 -6.22 15.80 -13.45
C ASN A 15 -5.72 14.87 -14.57
N GLY A 16 -6.13 13.61 -14.57
CA GLY A 16 -5.65 12.61 -15.51
C GLY A 16 -6.29 11.25 -15.29
N HIS A 17 -5.81 10.25 -16.03
CA HIS A 17 -6.27 8.86 -15.94
C HIS A 17 -5.31 8.02 -15.12
N ILE A 18 -5.85 7.10 -14.31
CA ILE A 18 -5.06 6.14 -13.53
C ILE A 18 -5.07 4.80 -14.27
N LYS A 19 -3.89 4.22 -14.51
CA LYS A 19 -3.75 2.93 -15.20
C LYS A 19 -2.82 1.99 -14.44
N VAL A 20 -3.19 0.70 -14.37
CA VAL A 20 -2.24 -0.36 -13.97
C VAL A 20 -1.47 -0.79 -15.22
N THR A 21 -0.16 -0.62 -15.22
CA THR A 21 0.71 -0.97 -16.36
C THR A 21 1.46 -2.29 -16.16
N ASN A 22 1.65 -2.74 -14.92
CA ASN A 22 2.22 -4.05 -14.61
C ASN A 22 1.21 -4.87 -13.80
N LEU A 23 0.70 -5.96 -14.37
CA LEU A 23 -0.21 -6.88 -13.65
C LEU A 23 0.51 -7.95 -12.84
N ILE A 24 1.84 -8.08 -12.97
CA ILE A 24 2.69 -9.03 -12.23
C ILE A 24 3.29 -8.35 -11.00
N GLN A 25 2.51 -7.50 -10.32
CA GLN A 25 2.94 -6.77 -9.14
C GLN A 25 2.23 -7.30 -7.89
N PRO A 26 2.81 -7.13 -6.69
CA PRO A 26 2.14 -7.49 -5.45
C PRO A 26 1.01 -6.50 -5.14
N PHE A 27 -0.24 -6.94 -5.31
CA PHE A 27 -1.44 -6.14 -5.06
C PHE A 27 -1.80 -5.97 -3.58
N TRP A 28 -1.16 -6.75 -2.70
CA TRP A 28 -1.39 -6.73 -1.27
C TRP A 28 -0.09 -7.04 -0.51
N TYR A 29 -0.09 -6.73 0.78
CA TYR A 29 0.95 -7.12 1.72
C TYR A 29 0.37 -7.21 3.13
N LEU A 30 0.99 -7.98 4.04
CA LEU A 30 0.60 -8.00 5.45
C LEU A 30 1.19 -6.80 6.19
N SER A 31 0.37 -6.21 7.05
CA SER A 31 0.72 -5.00 7.80
C SER A 31 0.19 -5.02 9.23
N CYS A 32 0.77 -4.21 10.10
CA CYS A 32 0.20 -3.96 11.43
C CYS A 32 -1.20 -3.34 11.30
N GLU A 33 -2.21 -3.95 11.93
CA GLU A 33 -3.59 -3.46 11.90
C GLU A 33 -3.76 -2.02 12.45
N LYS A 34 -2.81 -1.53 13.25
CA LYS A 34 -2.84 -0.19 13.84
C LYS A 34 -2.11 0.86 13.01
N CYS A 35 -0.85 0.62 12.67
CA CYS A 35 0.00 1.62 12.01
C CYS A 35 0.26 1.37 10.54
N THR A 36 -0.25 0.26 9.99
CA THR A 36 -0.25 -0.07 8.55
C THR A 36 1.14 -0.26 7.93
N LYS A 37 2.19 -0.28 8.76
CA LYS A 37 3.55 -0.66 8.36
C LYS A 37 3.59 -2.13 8.02
N ALA A 38 4.28 -2.44 6.93
CA ALA A 38 4.47 -3.81 6.45
C ALA A 38 5.12 -4.68 7.53
N THR A 39 4.76 -5.95 7.53
CA THR A 39 5.24 -6.93 8.50
C THR A 39 5.49 -8.27 7.83
N GLY A 40 6.37 -9.08 8.42
CA GLY A 40 6.71 -10.43 7.96
C GLY A 40 6.05 -11.55 8.77
N TYR A 41 5.05 -11.23 9.60
CA TYR A 41 4.26 -12.23 10.33
C TYR A 41 3.11 -12.75 9.45
N GLU A 42 2.64 -13.96 9.76
CA GLU A 42 1.56 -14.64 9.02
C GLU A 42 0.19 -13.96 9.22
N PHE A 43 -0.77 -14.24 8.34
CA PHE A 43 -2.11 -13.66 8.43
C PHE A 43 -2.76 -13.92 9.80
N GLU A 44 -3.29 -12.86 10.41
CA GLU A 44 -3.84 -12.79 11.76
C GLU A 44 -2.89 -13.14 12.92
N GLN A 45 -1.62 -13.46 12.65
CA GLN A 45 -0.63 -13.69 13.69
C GLN A 45 -0.51 -12.45 14.58
N ARG A 46 -0.57 -12.66 15.90
CA ARG A 46 -0.38 -11.59 16.89
C ARG A 46 1.10 -11.34 17.13
N PHE A 47 1.49 -10.07 17.17
CA PHE A 47 2.87 -9.65 17.41
C PHE A 47 2.96 -8.29 18.11
N ASN A 48 4.15 -7.95 18.58
CA ASN A 48 4.42 -6.64 19.15
C ASN A 48 5.02 -5.73 18.08
N CYS A 49 4.30 -4.66 17.71
CA CYS A 49 4.72 -3.82 16.59
C CYS A 49 5.84 -2.87 16.98
N LEU A 50 7.03 -3.06 16.40
CA LEU A 50 8.20 -2.21 16.68
C LEU A 50 8.03 -0.75 16.22
N TYR A 51 7.14 -0.49 15.26
CA TYR A 51 6.91 0.85 14.71
C TYR A 51 5.98 1.70 15.58
N CYS A 52 4.84 1.15 16.01
CA CYS A 52 3.85 1.89 16.81
C CYS A 52 3.80 1.48 18.28
N LYS A 53 4.66 0.56 18.71
CA LYS A 53 4.81 0.11 20.11
C LYS A 53 3.54 -0.45 20.76
N HIS A 54 2.59 -0.92 19.94
CA HIS A 54 1.42 -1.62 20.42
C HIS A 54 1.70 -3.12 20.44
N ASP A 55 1.34 -3.76 21.54
CA ASP A 55 1.50 -5.21 21.74
C ASP A 55 0.27 -5.98 21.25
N GLN A 56 0.48 -7.26 20.93
CA GLN A 56 -0.58 -8.20 20.53
C GLN A 56 -1.46 -7.75 19.35
N VAL A 57 -0.91 -6.89 18.47
CA VAL A 57 -1.59 -6.47 17.24
C VAL A 57 -1.58 -7.60 16.20
N LYS A 58 -2.60 -7.64 15.34
CA LYS A 58 -2.68 -8.61 14.25
C LYS A 58 -1.94 -8.14 12.98
N ALA A 59 -1.37 -9.09 12.25
CA ALA A 59 -0.95 -8.91 10.87
C ALA A 59 -2.16 -9.04 9.93
N MET A 60 -2.52 -7.94 9.27
CA MET A 60 -3.71 -7.85 8.42
C MET A 60 -3.33 -7.43 7.00
N PRO A 61 -3.99 -7.98 5.96
CA PRO A 61 -3.72 -7.63 4.58
C PRO A 61 -4.08 -6.18 4.29
N ARG A 62 -3.28 -5.54 3.45
CA ARG A 62 -3.49 -4.17 2.99
C ARG A 62 -3.16 -4.07 1.51
N CYS A 63 -4.04 -3.44 0.74
CA CYS A 63 -3.82 -3.23 -0.69
C CYS A 63 -2.64 -2.29 -0.96
N ARG A 64 -1.91 -2.61 -2.02
CA ARG A 64 -0.88 -1.77 -2.63
C ARG A 64 -0.98 -1.93 -4.13
N VAL A 65 -1.07 -0.83 -4.87
CA VAL A 65 -1.06 -0.88 -6.34
C VAL A 65 -0.16 0.21 -6.87
N ILE A 66 0.82 -0.19 -7.66
CA ILE A 66 1.64 0.67 -8.48
C ILE A 66 0.85 0.97 -9.75
N VAL A 67 0.64 2.25 -10.00
CA VAL A 67 -0.14 2.78 -11.12
C VAL A 67 0.65 3.87 -11.82
N ASP A 68 0.30 4.12 -13.07
CA ASP A 68 0.71 5.33 -13.75
C ASP A 68 -0.47 6.31 -13.79
N LEU A 69 -0.21 7.54 -13.36
CA LEU A 69 -1.08 8.70 -13.55
C LEU A 69 -0.70 9.33 -14.89
N ILE A 70 -1.64 9.41 -15.83
CA ILE A 70 -1.38 9.82 -17.20
C ILE A 70 -2.24 11.05 -17.50
N ASP A 71 -1.61 12.13 -17.94
CA ASP A 71 -2.28 13.31 -18.49
C ASP A 71 -1.81 13.57 -19.94
N GLU A 72 -2.16 14.74 -20.49
CA GLU A 72 -1.79 15.11 -21.87
C GLU A 72 -0.28 15.35 -22.05
N SER A 73 0.45 15.58 -20.96
CA SER A 73 1.88 15.92 -20.99
C SER A 73 2.77 14.71 -20.81
N SER A 74 2.49 13.85 -19.82
CA SER A 74 3.35 12.70 -19.49
C SER A 74 2.63 11.69 -18.59
N SER A 75 3.33 10.61 -18.24
CA SER A 75 2.99 9.72 -17.14
C SER A 75 3.83 10.00 -15.88
N LEU A 76 3.23 9.76 -14.72
CA LEU A 76 3.86 9.77 -13.40
C LEU A 76 3.56 8.44 -12.70
N ASN A 77 4.62 7.73 -12.30
CA ASN A 77 4.45 6.53 -11.49
C ASN A 77 4.05 6.88 -10.06
N ALA A 78 3.04 6.20 -9.54
CA ALA A 78 2.50 6.41 -8.20
C ALA A 78 2.15 5.08 -7.54
N THR A 79 1.96 5.11 -6.22
CA THR A 79 1.47 3.94 -5.47
C THR A 79 0.24 4.31 -4.65
N LEU A 80 -0.84 3.58 -4.87
CA LEU A 80 -2.06 3.62 -4.06
C LEU A 80 -1.93 2.62 -2.91
N PHE A 81 -2.39 3.00 -1.72
CA PHE A 81 -2.35 2.16 -0.53
C PHE A 81 -3.72 2.07 0.14
N GLY A 82 -4.00 0.91 0.76
CA GLY A 82 -5.18 0.69 1.59
C GLY A 82 -6.48 1.00 0.86
N ASN A 83 -7.39 1.74 1.51
CA ASN A 83 -8.73 2.01 1.01
C ASN A 83 -8.75 2.68 -0.39
N GLN A 84 -7.76 3.50 -0.73
CA GLN A 84 -7.69 4.12 -2.06
C GLN A 84 -7.35 3.09 -3.14
N ALA A 85 -6.47 2.14 -2.82
CA ALA A 85 -6.18 1.03 -3.71
C ALA A 85 -7.37 0.08 -3.83
N GLU A 86 -8.07 -0.24 -2.73
CA GLU A 86 -9.28 -1.08 -2.76
C GLU A 86 -10.38 -0.45 -3.61
N LYS A 87 -10.65 0.85 -3.43
CA LYS A 87 -11.62 1.59 -4.25
C LYS A 87 -11.25 1.55 -5.73
N PHE A 88 -9.98 1.69 -6.06
CA PHE A 88 -9.49 1.65 -7.43
C PHE A 88 -9.60 0.24 -8.05
N LEU A 89 -9.28 -0.82 -7.29
CA LEU A 89 -9.34 -2.21 -7.75
C LEU A 89 -10.75 -2.81 -7.74
N GLY A 90 -11.68 -2.25 -6.94
CA GLY A 90 -13.02 -2.81 -6.75
C GLY A 90 -13.04 -4.08 -5.90
N CYS A 91 -11.99 -4.35 -5.12
CA CYS A 91 -11.91 -5.48 -4.18
C CYS A 91 -11.03 -5.14 -2.97
N THR A 92 -11.23 -5.88 -1.89
CA THR A 92 -10.54 -5.73 -0.61
C THR A 92 -9.19 -6.44 -0.61
N ALA A 93 -8.30 -6.04 0.31
CA ALA A 93 -7.01 -6.70 0.49
C ALA A 93 -7.15 -8.18 0.87
N TYR A 94 -8.21 -8.51 1.62
CA TYR A 94 -8.53 -9.88 2.02
C TYR A 94 -8.96 -10.74 0.82
N GLU A 95 -9.83 -10.21 -0.05
CA GLU A 95 -10.23 -10.90 -1.29
C GLU A 95 -9.05 -11.13 -2.22
N LEU A 96 -8.12 -10.17 -2.32
CA LEU A 96 -6.90 -10.33 -3.10
C LEU A 96 -6.02 -11.42 -2.50
N MET A 97 -5.74 -11.37 -1.20
CA MET A 97 -4.95 -12.41 -0.50
C MET A 97 -5.51 -13.81 -0.73
N ASN A 98 -6.82 -14.00 -0.54
CA ASN A 98 -7.47 -15.30 -0.72
C ASN A 98 -7.58 -15.77 -2.18
N LYS A 99 -7.55 -14.85 -3.16
CA LYS A 99 -7.51 -15.21 -4.58
C LYS A 99 -6.10 -15.57 -5.05
N PHE A 100 -5.08 -15.09 -4.33
CA PHE A 100 -3.67 -15.38 -4.59
C PHE A 100 -3.17 -16.57 -3.74
N ASP A 101 -3.92 -17.67 -3.70
CA ASP A 101 -3.42 -18.96 -3.19
C ASP A 101 -2.53 -19.64 -4.24
N GLY A 102 -1.32 -19.09 -4.43
CA GLY A 102 -0.13 -19.88 -4.81
C GLY A 102 -0.01 -20.48 -6.20
N VAL A 103 -0.08 -19.69 -7.29
CA VAL A 103 0.56 -20.07 -8.57
C VAL A 103 1.29 -18.88 -9.20
N ILE A 104 2.63 -18.86 -9.07
CA ILE A 104 3.56 -18.56 -10.16
C ILE A 104 4.54 -19.73 -10.21
#